data_AF-A0A0J1BLJ8-F1
#
_entry.id   AF-A0A0J1BLJ8-F1
#
_cell.length_a   1.000
_cell.length_b   1.000
_cell.length_c   1.000
_cell.angle_alpha   90.00
_cell.angle_beta   90.00
_cell.angle_gamma   90.00
#
_symmetry.space_group_name_H-M   'P 1'
#
loop_
_entity.id
_entity.type
_entity.pdbx_description
1 polymer ?
#
loop_
_entity_poly.entity_id
_entity_poly.type
_entity_poly.pdbx_seq_one_letter_code
_entity_poly.pdbx_strand_id
1 'polypeptide(L)'
;MRRWFGLSLGLLLIIASFLISDFGHWLNSALLVTGLVVVTVYYAWPTSQQPIIRGWQHATYPIAFCVGHLLLGTIYFFVLTPIALMLRTTGHDPLNLQQEGRSSNWNDRQSTPTPDQYFKQF
;
A
#
# COMPACT_ATOMS: atom_id res chain seq x y z
N MET A 1 -9.68 -7.25 13.44
CA MET A 1 -8.81 -7.78 12.36
C MET A 1 -8.21 -9.15 12.66
N ARG A 2 -7.64 -9.41 13.86
CA ARG A 2 -6.98 -10.69 14.22
C ARG A 2 -7.79 -11.97 13.95
N ARG A 3 -9.10 -11.99 14.23
CA ARG A 3 -9.96 -13.18 14.02
C ARG A 3 -10.15 -13.56 12.55
N TRP A 4 -10.19 -12.59 11.64
CA TRP A 4 -10.44 -12.83 10.22
C TRP A 4 -9.19 -13.33 9.48
N PHE A 5 -8.01 -13.02 10.01
CA PHE A 5 -6.73 -13.36 9.37
C PHE A 5 -6.53 -14.89 9.23
N GLY A 6 -6.91 -15.65 10.25
CA GLY A 6 -6.83 -17.12 10.20
C GLY A 6 -7.73 -17.72 9.10
N LEU A 7 -8.93 -17.15 8.90
CA LEU A 7 -9.84 -17.58 7.84
C LEU A 7 -9.29 -17.21 6.45
N SER A 8 -8.78 -15.99 6.27
CA SER A 8 -8.19 -15.58 5.00
C SER A 8 -6.94 -16.40 4.64
N LEU A 9 -6.09 -16.71 5.62
CA LEU A 9 -4.88 -17.52 5.41
C LEU A 9 -5.25 -18.97 5.04
N GLY A 10 -6.20 -19.57 5.76
CA GLY A 10 -6.69 -20.92 5.46
C GLY A 10 -7.32 -21.00 4.07
N LEU A 11 -8.15 -20.03 3.70
CA LEU A 11 -8.78 -19.96 2.39
C LEU A 11 -7.74 -19.80 1.27
N LEU A 12 -6.73 -18.95 1.47
CA LEU A 12 -5.62 -18.78 0.53
C LEU A 12 -4.86 -20.09 0.30
N LEU A 13 -4.57 -20.85 1.37
CA LEU A 13 -3.88 -22.13 1.26
C LEU A 13 -4.73 -23.21 0.55
N ILE A 14 -6.05 -23.21 0.76
CA ILE A 14 -6.98 -24.09 0.03
C ILE A 14 -6.99 -23.74 -1.46
N ILE A 15 -7.08 -22.46 -1.82
CA ILE A 15 -7.02 -22.00 -3.21
C ILE A 15 -5.67 -22.39 -3.83
N ALA A 16 -4.56 -22.16 -3.12
CA ALA A 16 -3.22 -22.53 -3.60
C ALA A 16 -3.08 -24.05 -3.82
N SER A 17 -3.65 -24.87 -2.93
CA SER A 17 -3.70 -26.33 -3.08
C SER A 17 -4.48 -26.74 -4.33
N PHE A 18 -5.59 -26.07 -4.64
CA PHE A 18 -6.37 -26.34 -5.84
C PHE A 18 -5.62 -25.93 -7.13
N LEU A 19 -4.89 -24.81 -7.13
CA LEU A 19 -4.12 -24.37 -8.30
C LEU A 19 -2.90 -25.26 -8.62
N ILE A 20 -2.36 -25.98 -7.64
CA ILE A 20 -1.17 -26.82 -7.78
C ILE A 20 -1.55 -28.31 -7.94
N SER A 21 -2.84 -28.61 -8.11
CA SER A 21 -3.34 -30.00 -8.20
C SER A 21 -2.71 -30.82 -9.32
N ASP A 22 -2.28 -30.15 -10.39
CA ASP A 22 -1.77 -30.80 -11.60
C ASP A 22 -0.28 -31.17 -11.48
N PHE A 23 0.44 -30.65 -10.47
CA PHE A 23 1.88 -30.85 -10.29
C PHE A 23 2.26 -32.06 -9.41
N GLY A 24 1.27 -32.73 -8.79
CA GLY A 24 1.49 -33.98 -8.05
C GLY A 24 0.64 -34.13 -6.78
N HIS A 25 -0.02 -35.27 -6.63
CA HIS A 25 -1.00 -35.52 -5.56
C HIS A 25 -0.41 -35.54 -4.13
N TRP A 26 0.88 -35.88 -3.99
CA TRP A 26 1.58 -35.89 -2.70
C TRP A 26 1.89 -34.49 -2.18
N LEU A 27 2.28 -33.57 -3.08
CA LEU A 27 2.54 -32.17 -2.73
C LEU A 27 1.25 -31.44 -2.32
N ASN A 28 0.15 -31.75 -3.00
CA ASN A 28 -1.16 -31.19 -2.71
C ASN A 28 -1.68 -31.62 -1.32
N SER A 29 -1.61 -32.92 -1.01
CA SER A 29 -2.03 -33.44 0.29
C SER A 29 -1.16 -32.91 1.45
N ALA A 30 0.15 -32.77 1.24
CA ALA A 30 1.04 -32.13 2.23
C ALA A 30 0.66 -30.66 2.50
N LEU A 31 0.33 -29.89 1.45
CA LEU A 31 -0.11 -28.50 1.57
C LEU A 31 -1.45 -28.35 2.30
N LEU A 32 -2.42 -29.24 2.01
CA LEU A 32 -3.71 -29.26 2.69
C LEU A 32 -3.58 -29.59 4.18
N VAL A 33 -2.79 -30.61 4.52
CA VAL A 33 -2.53 -30.98 5.92
C VAL A 33 -1.83 -29.83 6.64
N THR A 34 -0.85 -29.20 6.00
CA THR A 34 -0.14 -28.05 6.59
C THR A 34 -1.09 -26.87 6.81
N GLY A 35 -1.96 -26.55 5.85
CA GLY A 35 -2.95 -25.49 6.00
C GLY A 35 -3.94 -25.76 7.13
N LEU A 36 -4.43 -27.00 7.24
CA LEU A 36 -5.32 -27.42 8.31
C LEU A 36 -4.65 -27.30 9.69
N VAL A 37 -3.39 -27.73 9.80
CA VAL A 37 -2.60 -27.64 11.04
C VAL A 37 -2.38 -26.18 11.44
N VAL A 38 -2.00 -25.32 10.50
CA VAL A 38 -1.78 -23.89 10.76
C VAL A 38 -3.06 -23.20 11.24
N VAL A 39 -4.20 -23.47 10.61
CA VAL A 39 -5.50 -22.92 11.03
C VAL A 39 -5.89 -23.44 12.43
N THR A 40 -5.69 -24.73 12.69
CA THR A 40 -6.02 -25.35 13.99
C THR A 40 -5.16 -24.75 15.10
N VAL A 41 -3.86 -24.62 14.90
CA VAL A 41 -2.91 -24.02 15.87
C VAL A 41 -3.19 -22.53 16.09
N TYR A 42 -3.61 -21.81 15.04
CA TYR A 42 -3.95 -20.38 15.11
C TYR A 42 -5.21 -20.10 15.97
N TYR A 43 -6.19 -21.00 15.94
CA TYR A 43 -7.41 -20.88 16.71
C TYR A 43 -7.33 -21.53 18.10
N ALA A 44 -6.58 -22.63 18.26
CA ALA A 44 -6.43 -23.32 19.54
C ALA A 44 -5.55 -22.54 20.53
N TRP A 45 -4.52 -21.81 20.06
CA TRP A 45 -3.62 -21.04 20.90
C TRP A 45 -3.59 -19.55 20.54
N PRO A 46 -4.23 -18.66 21.31
CA PRO A 46 -4.26 -17.23 21.00
C PRO A 46 -2.88 -16.55 21.06
N THR A 47 -1.92 -17.11 21.80
CA THR A 47 -0.55 -16.61 21.91
C THR A 47 0.27 -16.81 20.62
N SER A 48 -0.07 -17.82 19.79
CA SER A 48 0.63 -18.11 18.53
C SER A 48 0.25 -17.14 17.39
N GLN A 49 -0.81 -16.35 17.56
CA GLN A 49 -1.35 -15.50 16.50
C GLN A 49 -0.39 -14.40 16.07
N GLN A 50 0.32 -13.79 17.02
CA GLN A 50 1.25 -12.70 16.71
C GLN A 50 2.47 -13.12 15.87
N PRO A 51 3.21 -14.19 16.23
CA PRO A 51 4.35 -14.61 15.41
C PRO A 51 3.93 -15.08 14.01
N ILE A 52 2.78 -15.75 13.86
CA ILE A 52 2.27 -16.19 12.55
C ILE A 52 1.96 -14.98 11.66
N ILE A 53 1.27 -13.97 12.19
CA ILE A 53 0.97 -12.74 11.44
C ILE A 53 2.27 -12.03 11.02
N ARG A 54 3.23 -11.90 11.93
CA ARG A 54 4.51 -11.24 11.63
C ARG A 54 5.30 -12.00 10.57
N GLY A 55 5.36 -13.32 10.66
CA GLY A 55 6.00 -14.17 9.65
C GLY A 55 5.36 -13.99 8.28
N TRP A 56 4.03 -14.00 8.21
CA TRP A 56 3.30 -13.74 6.97
C TRP A 56 3.54 -12.32 6.43
N GLN A 57 3.58 -11.31 7.30
CA GLN A 57 3.90 -9.94 6.90
C GLN A 57 5.30 -9.83 6.31
N HIS A 58 6.30 -10.52 6.88
CA HIS A 58 7.66 -10.53 6.33
C HIS A 58 7.72 -11.25 4.97
N ALA A 59 6.99 -12.35 4.83
CA ALA A 59 6.92 -13.09 3.56
C ALA A 59 6.25 -12.26 2.44
N THR A 60 5.21 -11.50 2.78
CA THR A 60 4.46 -10.68 1.82
C THR A 60 5.03 -9.28 1.62
N TYR A 61 5.94 -8.83 2.49
CA TYR A 61 6.53 -7.49 2.43
C TYR A 61 7.23 -7.18 1.10
N PRO A 62 8.08 -8.05 0.52
CA PRO A 62 8.73 -7.76 -0.76
C PRO A 62 7.72 -7.53 -1.89
N ILE A 63 6.62 -8.29 -1.89
CA ILE A 63 5.54 -8.13 -2.88
C ILE A 63 4.89 -6.76 -2.70
N ALA A 64 4.50 -6.41 -1.47
CA ALA A 64 3.90 -5.13 -1.17
C ALA A 64 4.82 -3.95 -1.53
N PHE A 65 6.12 -4.09 -1.24
CA PHE A 65 7.15 -3.11 -1.60
C PHE A 65 7.23 -2.92 -3.12
N CYS A 66 7.37 -4.02 -3.88
CA CYS A 66 7.45 -3.98 -5.34
C CYS A 66 6.19 -3.37 -5.96
N VAL A 67 5.01 -3.82 -5.54
CA VAL A 67 3.73 -3.29 -6.03
C VAL A 67 3.57 -1.81 -5.68
N GLY A 68 3.95 -1.40 -4.48
CA GLY A 68 3.91 0.00 -4.07
C GLY A 68 4.78 0.90 -4.93
N HIS A 69 6.02 0.47 -5.22
CA HIS A 69 6.93 1.22 -6.09
C HIS A 69 6.46 1.24 -7.54
N LEU A 70 5.96 0.11 -8.03
CA LEU A 70 5.45 0.00 -9.39
C LEU A 70 4.23 0.90 -9.57
N LEU A 71 3.27 0.86 -8.64
CA LEU A 71 2.07 1.69 -8.68
C LEU A 71 2.42 3.17 -8.59
N LEU A 72 3.32 3.56 -7.69
CA LEU A 72 3.79 4.94 -7.59
C LEU A 72 4.50 5.39 -8.87
N GLY A 73 5.38 4.55 -9.42
CA GLY A 73 6.06 4.81 -10.69
C GLY A 73 5.08 4.96 -11.85
N THR A 74 4.09 4.08 -11.96
CA THR A 74 3.05 4.15 -12.98
C THR A 74 2.27 5.46 -12.86
N ILE A 75 1.79 5.81 -11.67
CA ILE A 75 1.06 7.07 -11.47
C ILE A 75 1.95 8.27 -11.83
N TYR A 76 3.21 8.26 -11.40
CA TYR A 76 4.13 9.36 -11.68
C TYR A 76 4.38 9.53 -13.18
N PHE A 77 4.71 8.47 -13.89
CA PHE A 77 5.11 8.56 -15.30
C PHE A 77 3.94 8.58 -16.29
N PHE A 78 2.82 7.94 -15.98
CA PHE A 78 1.67 7.85 -16.91
C PHE A 78 0.55 8.83 -16.59
N VAL A 79 0.50 9.38 -15.37
CA VAL A 79 -0.54 10.34 -15.00
C VAL A 79 0.08 11.71 -14.74
N LEU A 80 0.99 11.82 -13.77
CA LEU A 80 1.52 13.12 -13.37
C LEU A 80 2.43 13.75 -14.45
N THR A 81 3.31 12.96 -15.05
CA THR A 81 4.24 13.44 -16.08
C THR A 81 3.53 13.98 -17.32
N PRO A 82 2.55 13.29 -17.94
CA PRO A 82 1.83 13.86 -19.09
C PRO A 82 1.02 15.10 -18.72
N ILE A 83 0.42 15.15 -17.52
CA ILE A 83 -0.25 16.37 -17.03
C ILE A 83 0.77 17.52 -16.93
N ALA A 84 1.93 17.29 -16.33
CA ALA A 84 2.99 18.29 -16.20
C ALA A 84 3.53 18.74 -17.58
N LEU A 85 3.68 17.82 -18.53
CA LEU A 85 4.07 18.14 -19.90
C LEU A 85 3.02 19.00 -20.60
N MET A 86 1.73 18.67 -20.46
CA MET A 86 0.64 19.49 -21.01
C MET A 86 0.69 20.90 -20.43
N LEU A 87 0.75 21.04 -19.11
CA LEU A 87 0.85 22.34 -18.43
C LEU A 87 2.07 23.15 -18.92
N ARG A 88 3.23 22.49 -19.05
CA ARG A 88 4.46 23.10 -19.57
C ARG A 88 4.30 23.61 -20.99
N THR A 89 3.64 22.84 -21.87
CA THR A 89 3.40 23.26 -23.26
C THR A 89 2.35 24.38 -23.38
N THR A 90 1.40 24.45 -22.45
CA THR A 90 0.40 25.53 -22.39
C THR A 90 0.96 26.80 -21.72
N GLY A 91 2.17 26.76 -21.16
CA GLY A 91 2.77 27.87 -20.44
C GLY A 91 2.16 28.12 -19.06
N HIS A 92 1.41 27.16 -18.53
CA HIS A 92 0.82 27.26 -17.19
C HIS A 92 1.89 26.88 -16.15
N ASP A 93 2.28 27.84 -15.32
CA ASP A 93 3.24 27.64 -14.23
C ASP A 93 2.52 27.70 -12.87
N PRO A 94 1.84 26.61 -12.45
CA PRO A 94 1.09 26.60 -11.19
C PRO A 94 1.98 26.71 -9.95
N LEU A 95 3.27 26.41 -10.10
CA LEU A 95 4.25 26.47 -9.02
C LEU A 95 4.97 27.83 -8.97
N ASN A 96 4.69 28.73 -9.92
CA ASN A 96 5.32 30.06 -10.04
C ASN A 96 6.86 29.99 -9.96
N LEU A 97 7.46 28.95 -10.56
CA LEU A 97 8.91 28.72 -10.53
C LEU A 97 9.67 29.64 -11.49
N GLN A 98 9.02 30.22 -12.50
CA GLN A 98 9.65 31.06 -13.52
C GLN A 98 9.79 32.54 -13.11
N GLN A 99 9.79 32.86 -11.81
CA GLN A 99 9.93 34.25 -11.34
C GLN A 99 11.39 34.74 -11.46
N GLU A 100 11.79 35.14 -12.67
CA GLU A 100 13.08 35.77 -12.93
C GLU A 100 13.22 37.08 -12.12
N GLY A 101 14.35 37.23 -11.41
CA GLY A 101 14.71 38.46 -10.70
C GLY A 101 14.36 38.50 -9.20
N ARG A 102 13.84 37.43 -8.59
CA ARG A 102 13.68 37.34 -7.13
C ARG A 102 14.89 36.67 -6.46
N SER A 103 15.33 37.22 -5.32
CA SER A 103 16.36 36.61 -4.47
C SER A 103 15.83 35.39 -3.69
N SER A 104 14.52 35.16 -3.71
CA SER A 104 13.86 34.09 -2.97
C SER A 104 12.54 33.66 -3.59
N ASN A 105 12.21 32.36 -3.42
CA ASN A 105 10.91 31.76 -3.75
C ASN A 105 9.89 31.86 -2.60
N TRP A 106 10.21 32.57 -1.50
CA TRP A 106 9.25 32.80 -0.43
C TRP A 106 8.06 33.62 -0.96
N ASN A 107 6.84 33.11 -0.77
CA ASN A 107 5.63 33.89 -0.99
C ASN A 107 5.35 34.73 0.25
N ASP A 108 5.15 36.03 0.06
CA ASP A 108 4.73 36.91 1.15
C ASP A 108 3.42 36.40 1.74
N ARG A 109 3.41 36.25 3.06
CA ARG A 109 2.20 35.86 3.79
C ARG A 109 1.17 36.97 3.59
N GLN A 110 0.03 36.65 2.98
CA GLN A 110 -1.10 37.57 2.95
C GLN A 110 -1.52 37.90 4.40
N SER A 111 -1.99 39.13 4.58
CA SER A 111 -2.20 39.88 5.83
C SER A 111 -2.44 39.05 7.10
N THR A 112 -1.88 39.52 8.21
CA THR A 112 -2.10 39.00 9.57
C THR A 112 -3.60 38.78 9.80
N PRO A 113 -4.05 37.52 9.99
CA PRO A 113 -5.46 37.25 10.22
C PRO A 113 -5.93 38.00 11.46
N THR A 114 -7.09 38.63 11.40
CA THR A 114 -7.67 39.22 12.61
C THR A 114 -7.99 38.10 13.60
N PRO A 115 -7.87 38.31 14.92
CA PRO A 115 -8.16 37.29 15.93
C PRO A 115 -9.52 36.60 15.70
N ASP A 116 -10.52 37.34 15.22
CA ASP A 116 -11.86 36.84 14.91
C ASP A 116 -11.92 35.82 13.76
N GLN A 117 -10.96 35.83 12.84
CA GLN A 117 -10.91 34.88 11.71
C GLN A 117 -10.50 33.47 12.16
N TYR A 118 -9.76 33.34 13.27
CA TYR A 118 -9.42 32.03 13.84
C TYR A 118 -10.66 31.27 14.33
N PHE A 119 -11.73 31.98 14.68
CA PHE A 119 -12.98 31.37 15.13
C PHE A 119 -13.95 30.99 13.99
N LYS A 120 -13.59 31.28 12.73
CA LYS A 120 -14.41 31.02 11.54
C LYS A 120 -13.69 30.08 10.56
N GLN A 121 -13.22 28.95 11.07
CA GLN A 121 -12.46 27.96 10.27
C GLN A 121 -13.35 27.07 9.39
N PHE A 122 -14.67 27.11 9.55
CA PHE A 122 -15.63 26.31 8.78
C PHE A 122 -16.68 27.20 8.11
#